data_AF-A0A819USD4-F1
#
_entry.id   AF-A0A819USD4-F1
#
_cell.length_a   1.000
_cell.length_b   1.000
_cell.length_c   1.000
_cell.angle_alpha   90.00
_cell.angle_beta   90.00
_cell.angle_gamma   90.00
#
_symmetry.space_group_name_H-M   'P 1'
#
loop_
_entity.id
_entity.type
_entity.pdbx_description
1 polymer ?
#
loop_
_entity_poly.entity_id
_entity_poly.type
_entity_poly.pdbx_seq_one_letter_code
_entity_poly.pdbx_strand_id
1 'polypeptide(L)'
;MGRSEIAEVTREDFTKVLWLPDHLKEVDNQVKLGIANKCSEHERQELSIFCQTCAVRICAHCLLSVFHGKHVDHGYCSSEDAYAKTVNELREHINNVRHAVEKGQEEVKKNNYSNDRHRHVLSVFLKLNSGMPEPIEYTYAIELVRYSGNASNYTVQGTGQFQPGWKNGWKSFYSVEDLASKGFLCPNEDKIKFIFKLRPTTIFEYRKVLEWHLNQMEDKRKHDEHAIARLEQEKKCLERTASEQRSKIEKIERRESELKESLASQRKDREIIAGQSCELKAVKRENESLKRKLSNIAAAQKRHRPEDRRDEAQRYKKAHD
;
A
#
# COMPACT_ATOMS: atom_id res chain seq x y z
N MET A 1 21.40 22.94 -23.49
CA MET A 1 20.14 22.21 -23.76
C MET A 1 19.35 22.20 -22.46
N GLY A 2 18.25 22.95 -22.38
CA GLY A 2 17.39 22.96 -21.18
C GLY A 2 16.52 21.72 -21.18
N ARG A 3 16.48 20.96 -20.07
CA ARG A 3 15.50 19.90 -19.89
C ARG A 3 14.13 20.55 -19.68
N SER A 4 13.14 20.10 -20.44
CA SER A 4 11.72 20.37 -20.20
C SER A 4 11.06 19.09 -19.71
N GLU A 5 10.47 19.11 -18.52
CA GLU A 5 9.64 18.02 -18.01
C GLU A 5 8.17 18.47 -17.95
N ILE A 6 7.24 17.51 -17.97
CA ILE A 6 5.78 17.72 -18.03
C ILE A 6 5.16 17.21 -16.72
N ALA A 7 4.24 17.97 -16.13
CA ALA A 7 3.46 17.57 -14.95
C ALA A 7 1.94 17.70 -15.22
N GLU A 8 1.13 16.74 -14.72
CA GLU A 8 -0.34 16.66 -14.83
C GLU A 8 -1.00 16.69 -13.42
N VAL A 9 -2.14 17.37 -13.24
CA VAL A 9 -2.88 17.49 -11.95
C VAL A 9 -4.40 17.38 -12.20
N THR A 10 -5.16 16.72 -11.31
CA THR A 10 -6.61 16.41 -11.45
C THR A 10 -7.52 17.18 -10.46
N ARG A 11 -8.84 17.15 -10.69
CA ARG A 11 -9.89 17.98 -10.04
C ARG A 11 -10.38 17.49 -8.65
N GLU A 12 -10.08 16.25 -8.27
CA GLU A 12 -10.71 15.58 -7.12
C GLU A 12 -10.16 16.02 -5.73
N ASP A 13 -9.13 16.86 -5.70
CA ASP A 13 -8.41 17.23 -4.47
C ASP A 13 -9.08 18.35 -3.61
N PHE A 14 -10.25 18.89 -4.00
CA PHE A 14 -10.68 20.23 -3.53
C PHE A 14 -12.00 20.39 -2.75
N THR A 15 -12.73 19.35 -2.29
CA THR A 15 -14.07 19.59 -1.69
C THR A 15 -14.42 18.78 -0.43
N LYS A 16 -14.46 19.43 0.76
CA LYS A 16 -15.29 19.06 1.93
C LYS A 16 -15.46 20.20 2.96
N VAL A 17 -16.65 20.82 3.11
CA VAL A 17 -17.22 21.40 4.37
C VAL A 17 -18.76 21.48 4.28
N LEU A 18 -19.50 21.08 5.33
CA LEU A 18 -20.98 21.08 5.47
C LEU A 18 -21.46 22.18 6.44
N TRP A 19 -22.67 22.74 6.27
CA TRP A 19 -23.24 23.85 7.09
C TRP A 19 -24.56 23.51 7.80
N LEU A 20 -24.79 24.18 8.95
CA LEU A 20 -25.90 24.16 9.94
C LEU A 20 -27.13 25.04 9.55
N PRO A 21 -28.33 24.49 9.27
CA PRO A 21 -29.56 25.31 9.20
C PRO A 21 -30.75 24.79 10.03
N ASP A 22 -30.67 23.64 10.69
CA ASP A 22 -31.88 22.99 11.24
C ASP A 22 -32.34 23.54 12.61
N HIS A 23 -31.49 24.26 13.35
CA HIS A 23 -31.81 24.71 14.71
C HIS A 23 -32.70 25.98 14.77
N LEU A 24 -32.90 26.67 13.64
CA LEU A 24 -33.67 27.92 13.58
C LEU A 24 -35.17 27.71 13.34
N LYS A 25 -35.60 26.52 12.91
CA LYS A 25 -37.01 26.21 12.63
C LYS A 25 -37.81 25.85 13.88
N GLU A 26 -37.13 25.48 14.96
CA GLU A 26 -37.77 25.02 16.20
C GLU A 26 -38.21 26.19 17.10
N VAL A 27 -37.57 27.35 16.97
CA VAL A 27 -37.89 28.56 17.75
C VAL A 27 -39.14 29.28 17.23
N ASP A 28 -39.40 29.25 15.92
CA ASP A 28 -40.57 29.92 15.30
C ASP A 28 -41.91 29.25 15.64
N ASN A 29 -41.89 27.96 15.96
CA ASN A 29 -43.10 27.20 16.26
C ASN A 29 -43.64 27.44 17.68
N GLN A 30 -42.80 27.92 18.61
CA GLN A 30 -43.24 28.21 19.98
C GLN A 30 -43.95 29.57 20.13
N VAL A 31 -43.76 30.48 19.17
CA VAL A 31 -44.38 31.82 19.18
C VAL A 31 -45.85 31.80 18.73
N LYS A 32 -46.29 30.75 18.01
CA LYS A 32 -47.61 30.69 17.36
C LYS A 32 -48.78 30.21 18.26
N LEU A 33 -48.53 29.77 19.50
CA LEU A 33 -49.57 29.25 20.42
C LEU A 33 -49.90 30.24 21.54
N GLY A 34 -50.54 31.35 21.17
CA GLY A 34 -51.00 32.46 22.03
C GLY A 34 -51.11 32.16 23.53
N ILE A 35 -50.16 32.70 24.29
CA ILE A 35 -50.07 32.60 25.76
C ILE A 35 -51.35 33.18 26.38
N ALA A 36 -52.02 32.41 27.23
CA ALA A 36 -53.27 32.78 27.89
C ALA A 36 -53.12 34.04 28.77
N ASN A 37 -53.94 35.07 28.50
CA ASN A 37 -53.86 36.39 29.17
C ASN A 37 -54.73 36.51 30.45
N LYS A 38 -55.29 35.41 30.96
CA LYS A 38 -56.18 35.40 32.14
C LYS A 38 -55.53 34.67 33.31
N CYS A 39 -55.75 35.17 34.53
CA CYS A 39 -55.22 34.55 35.73
C CYS A 39 -55.93 33.22 36.01
N SER A 40 -55.16 32.16 36.28
CA SER A 40 -55.68 30.83 36.60
C SER A 40 -56.41 30.77 37.95
N GLU A 41 -56.06 31.64 38.90
CA GLU A 41 -56.69 31.71 40.22
C GLU A 41 -57.84 32.75 40.26
N HIS A 42 -57.82 33.71 39.33
CA HIS A 42 -58.80 34.79 39.24
C HIS A 42 -59.31 34.92 37.80
N GLU A 43 -60.23 34.04 37.41
CA GLU A 43 -60.68 33.84 36.01
C GLU A 43 -61.22 35.10 35.31
N ARG A 44 -61.65 36.11 36.08
CA ARG A 44 -62.19 37.38 35.58
C ARG A 44 -61.16 38.51 35.50
N GLN A 45 -59.91 38.26 35.89
CA GLN A 45 -58.85 39.26 35.88
C GLN A 45 -57.76 38.95 34.85
N GLU A 46 -57.37 39.98 34.12
CA GLU A 46 -56.30 39.90 33.12
C GLU A 46 -54.92 40.05 33.79
N LEU A 47 -53.93 39.38 33.20
CA LEU A 47 -52.54 39.40 33.64
C LEU A 47 -51.83 40.68 33.15
N SER A 48 -52.23 41.82 33.70
CA SER A 48 -51.78 43.15 33.26
C SER A 48 -50.52 43.67 33.96
N ILE A 49 -50.05 43.02 35.04
CA ILE A 49 -48.91 43.46 35.85
C ILE A 49 -47.78 42.43 35.73
N PHE A 50 -46.52 42.88 35.62
CA PHE A 50 -45.36 41.99 35.61
C PHE A 50 -44.60 42.10 36.93
N CYS A 51 -44.42 40.96 37.59
CA CYS A 51 -43.58 40.88 38.78
C CYS A 51 -42.12 40.70 38.35
N GLN A 52 -41.30 41.72 38.58
CA GLN A 52 -39.88 41.72 38.19
C GLN A 52 -39.07 40.70 38.98
N THR A 53 -39.39 40.48 40.26
CA THR A 53 -38.67 39.54 41.12
C THR A 53 -38.93 38.08 40.74
N CYS A 54 -40.15 37.74 40.31
CA CYS A 54 -40.52 36.37 39.94
C CYS A 54 -40.47 36.10 38.42
N ALA A 55 -40.29 37.13 37.60
CA ALA A 55 -40.35 37.07 36.14
C ALA A 55 -41.66 36.47 35.58
N VAL A 56 -42.80 36.76 36.20
CA VAL A 56 -44.13 36.27 35.77
C VAL A 56 -45.17 37.39 35.67
N ARG A 57 -46.17 37.23 34.81
CA ARG A 57 -47.34 38.14 34.74
C ARG A 57 -48.35 37.73 35.82
N ILE A 58 -48.87 38.72 36.54
CA ILE A 58 -49.85 38.58 37.61
C ILE A 58 -51.05 39.51 37.35
N CYS A 59 -52.19 39.23 37.97
CA CYS A 59 -53.35 40.13 37.93
C CYS A 59 -53.35 41.12 39.10
N ALA A 60 -54.19 42.15 39.05
CA ALA A 60 -54.32 43.15 40.12
C ALA A 60 -54.72 42.53 41.47
N HIS A 61 -55.53 41.46 41.45
CA HIS A 61 -55.89 40.74 42.66
C HIS A 61 -54.70 40.04 43.31
N CYS A 62 -53.80 39.44 42.51
CA CYS A 62 -52.57 38.81 43.01
C CYS A 62 -51.58 39.82 43.61
N LEU A 63 -51.64 41.10 43.20
CA LEU A 63 -50.83 42.18 43.78
C LEU A 63 -51.37 42.63 45.15
N LEU A 64 -52.69 42.69 45.31
CA LEU A 64 -53.36 43.27 46.48
C LEU A 64 -53.74 42.25 47.57
N SER A 65 -53.81 40.95 47.25
CA SER A 65 -54.28 39.96 48.21
C SER A 65 -53.25 39.73 49.32
N VAL A 66 -53.53 40.25 50.51
CA VAL A 66 -52.81 39.94 51.76
C VAL A 66 -52.98 38.46 52.17
N PHE A 67 -53.96 37.75 51.60
CA PHE A 67 -54.31 36.37 51.95
C PHE A 67 -53.54 35.28 51.17
N HIS A 68 -52.86 35.63 50.06
CA HIS A 68 -51.93 34.74 49.35
C HIS A 68 -50.58 35.44 49.23
N GLY A 69 -49.79 35.40 50.31
CA GLY A 69 -48.54 36.16 50.50
C GLY A 69 -47.37 35.82 49.57
N LYS A 70 -47.58 35.71 48.25
CA LYS A 70 -46.54 35.34 47.27
C LYS A 70 -45.78 36.54 46.67
N HIS A 71 -46.32 37.76 46.72
CA HIS A 71 -45.76 38.94 46.03
C HIS A 71 -45.72 40.24 46.87
N VAL A 72 -45.79 40.13 48.20
CA VAL A 72 -45.95 41.29 49.12
C VAL A 72 -44.71 42.20 49.17
N ASP A 73 -43.54 41.74 48.72
CA ASP A 73 -42.27 42.50 48.76
C ASP A 73 -41.47 42.41 47.44
N HIS A 74 -42.18 42.31 46.32
CA HIS A 74 -41.55 42.21 44.99
C HIS A 74 -41.66 43.51 44.20
N GLY A 75 -40.68 43.76 43.33
CA GLY A 75 -40.76 44.84 42.36
C GLY A 75 -41.80 44.52 41.29
N TYR A 76 -42.65 45.48 40.97
CA TYR A 76 -43.68 45.35 39.93
C TYR A 76 -43.64 46.53 38.97
N CYS A 77 -43.94 46.25 37.72
CA CYS A 77 -44.26 47.27 36.73
C CYS A 77 -45.48 46.82 35.93
N SER A 78 -46.11 47.72 35.19
CA SER A 78 -47.15 47.27 34.25
C SER A 78 -46.52 46.30 33.26
N SER A 79 -47.31 45.34 32.79
CA SER A 79 -46.81 44.40 31.79
C SER A 79 -46.38 45.15 30.53
N GLU A 80 -47.09 46.21 30.14
CA GLU A 80 -46.70 47.09 29.03
C GLU A 80 -45.35 47.76 29.26
N ASP A 81 -45.07 48.25 30.47
CA ASP A 81 -43.77 48.84 30.80
C ASP A 81 -42.65 47.79 30.84
N ALA A 82 -42.95 46.57 31.29
CA ALA A 82 -42.00 45.46 31.25
C ALA A 82 -41.65 45.10 29.80
N TYR A 83 -42.67 44.95 28.94
CA TYR A 83 -42.48 44.71 27.51
C TYR A 83 -41.72 45.87 26.85
N ALA A 84 -42.08 47.12 27.15
CA ALA A 84 -41.41 48.29 26.60
C ALA A 84 -39.94 48.36 27.02
N LYS A 85 -39.65 48.07 28.29
CA LYS A 85 -38.27 48.01 28.82
C LYS A 85 -37.47 46.90 28.15
N THR A 86 -38.00 45.67 28.08
CA THR A 86 -37.33 44.55 27.42
C THR A 86 -37.16 44.79 25.92
N VAL A 87 -38.14 45.38 25.24
CA VAL A 87 -38.03 45.74 23.82
C VAL A 87 -36.95 46.80 23.62
N ASN A 88 -36.82 47.76 24.52
CA ASN A 88 -35.76 48.78 24.45
C ASN A 88 -34.37 48.17 24.72
N GLU A 89 -34.22 47.32 25.73
CA GLU A 89 -32.98 46.58 26.00
C GLU A 89 -32.60 45.67 24.82
N LEU A 90 -33.57 44.96 24.23
CA LEU A 90 -33.36 44.15 23.03
C LEU A 90 -33.00 45.01 21.82
N ARG A 91 -33.64 46.17 21.64
CA ARG A 91 -33.27 47.12 20.57
C ARG A 91 -31.85 47.64 20.76
N GLU A 92 -31.45 47.93 22.00
CA GLU A 92 -30.09 48.36 22.31
C GLU A 92 -29.08 47.25 22.03
N HIS A 93 -29.38 46.01 22.43
CA HIS A 93 -28.56 44.84 22.09
C HIS A 93 -28.48 44.59 20.59
N ILE A 94 -29.61 44.68 19.87
CA ILE A 94 -29.66 44.58 18.41
C ILE A 94 -28.84 45.69 17.78
N ASN A 95 -28.93 46.93 18.28
CA ASN A 95 -28.15 48.04 17.77
C ASN A 95 -26.66 47.86 18.06
N ASN A 96 -26.28 47.36 19.24
CA ASN A 96 -24.89 47.03 19.57
C ASN A 96 -24.34 45.92 18.69
N VAL A 97 -25.13 44.87 18.44
CA VAL A 97 -24.78 43.79 17.49
C VAL A 97 -24.72 44.34 16.08
N ARG A 98 -25.67 45.19 15.66
CA ARG A 98 -25.65 45.81 14.33
C ARG A 98 -24.44 46.70 14.15
N HIS A 99 -24.05 47.45 15.18
CA HIS A 99 -22.86 48.29 15.18
C HIS A 99 -21.58 47.45 15.21
N ALA A 100 -21.56 46.33 15.93
CA ALA A 100 -20.46 45.36 15.89
C ALA A 100 -20.37 44.64 14.54
N VAL A 101 -21.51 44.35 13.90
CA VAL A 101 -21.59 43.80 12.54
C VAL A 101 -21.18 44.86 11.52
N GLU A 102 -21.58 46.12 11.66
CA GLU A 102 -21.17 47.23 10.79
C GLU A 102 -19.68 47.52 10.93
N LYS A 103 -19.15 47.53 12.16
CA LYS A 103 -17.72 47.67 12.44
C LYS A 103 -16.93 46.46 11.93
N GLY A 104 -17.46 45.24 12.12
CA GLY A 104 -16.92 44.02 11.53
C GLY A 104 -17.01 44.04 10.00
N GLN A 105 -18.07 44.61 9.42
CA GLN A 105 -18.22 44.83 7.98
C GLN A 105 -17.30 45.93 7.47
N GLU A 106 -16.96 46.94 8.28
CA GLU A 106 -15.98 47.98 7.95
C GLU A 106 -14.54 47.48 8.07
N GLU A 107 -14.24 46.65 9.07
CA GLU A 107 -12.97 45.93 9.18
C GLU A 107 -12.84 44.91 8.05
N VAL A 108 -13.92 44.19 7.71
CA VAL A 108 -14.02 43.41 6.48
C VAL A 108 -13.88 44.31 5.26
N LYS A 109 -14.50 45.50 5.17
CA LYS A 109 -14.35 46.42 4.02
C LYS A 109 -12.92 46.97 3.88
N LYS A 110 -12.22 47.23 4.99
CA LYS A 110 -10.80 47.61 5.01
C LYS A 110 -9.91 46.43 4.64
N ASN A 111 -10.23 45.22 5.09
CA ASN A 111 -9.71 43.97 4.53
C ASN A 111 -10.20 43.72 3.09
N ASN A 112 -11.21 44.44 2.60
CA ASN A 112 -11.78 44.30 1.26
C ASN A 112 -11.25 45.30 0.24
N TYR A 113 -10.36 46.23 0.62
CA TYR A 113 -9.32 46.63 -0.33
C TYR A 113 -8.35 45.46 -0.65
N SER A 114 -8.48 44.35 0.08
CA SER A 114 -7.84 43.05 -0.18
C SER A 114 -8.84 41.93 -0.52
N ASN A 115 -10.14 42.22 -0.75
CA ASN A 115 -11.11 41.26 -1.32
C ASN A 115 -11.02 41.33 -2.84
N ASP A 116 -9.99 40.67 -3.34
CA ASP A 116 -10.17 39.83 -4.50
C ASP A 116 -11.39 38.94 -4.19
N ARG A 117 -12.54 39.23 -4.82
CA ARG A 117 -13.56 38.21 -5.14
C ARG A 117 -12.77 36.94 -5.40
N HIS A 118 -13.09 35.79 -4.78
CA HIS A 118 -12.37 34.54 -5.00
C HIS A 118 -12.25 34.20 -6.49
N ARG A 119 -11.31 34.84 -7.18
CA ARG A 119 -10.78 34.46 -8.45
C ARG A 119 -9.93 33.30 -8.02
N HIS A 120 -10.47 32.12 -8.21
CA HIS A 120 -9.68 30.91 -8.02
C HIS A 120 -8.46 31.07 -8.93
N VAL A 121 -7.31 31.31 -8.31
CA VAL A 121 -6.03 31.48 -9.01
C VAL A 121 -5.23 30.22 -8.84
N LEU A 122 -4.72 29.73 -9.95
CA LEU A 122 -3.78 28.65 -9.99
C LEU A 122 -2.44 29.20 -9.50
N SER A 123 -1.90 28.59 -8.45
CA SER A 123 -0.53 28.82 -8.00
C SER A 123 0.37 27.72 -8.56
N VAL A 124 1.55 28.09 -9.06
CA VAL A 124 2.51 27.12 -9.59
C VAL A 124 3.88 27.37 -9.00
N PHE A 125 4.48 26.33 -8.42
CA PHE A 125 5.81 26.38 -7.82
C PHE A 125 6.69 25.24 -8.32
N LEU A 126 7.96 25.55 -8.54
CA LEU A 126 9.02 24.60 -8.84
C LEU A 126 9.82 24.32 -7.57
N LYS A 127 10.14 23.05 -7.35
CA LYS A 127 10.98 22.58 -6.25
C LYS A 127 12.07 21.68 -6.82
N LEU A 128 13.32 21.91 -6.44
CA LEU A 128 14.40 20.98 -6.75
C LEU A 128 14.38 19.82 -5.76
N ASN A 129 14.31 18.59 -6.27
CA ASN A 129 14.40 17.36 -5.47
C ASN A 129 15.84 17.02 -5.10
N SER A 130 16.78 17.31 -6.00
CA SER A 130 18.22 17.08 -5.84
C SER A 130 18.99 18.09 -6.67
N GLY A 131 20.17 18.49 -6.21
CA GLY A 131 21.00 19.47 -6.91
C GLY A 131 22.19 19.88 -6.05
N MET A 132 22.88 20.93 -6.48
CA MET A 132 23.94 21.56 -5.70
C MET A 132 23.45 21.91 -4.28
N PRO A 133 24.27 21.69 -3.24
CA PRO A 133 23.91 22.04 -1.87
C PRO A 133 23.87 23.56 -1.65
N GLU A 134 24.67 24.31 -2.41
CA GLU A 134 24.70 25.77 -2.39
C GLU A 134 23.55 26.36 -3.21
N PRO A 135 22.95 27.48 -2.77
CA PRO A 135 21.90 28.16 -3.53
C PRO A 135 22.49 28.74 -4.83
N ILE A 136 21.79 28.50 -5.94
CA ILE A 136 22.16 29.00 -7.27
C ILE A 136 21.02 29.82 -7.84
N GLU A 137 21.34 30.91 -8.52
CA GLU A 137 20.35 31.70 -9.22
C GLU A 137 19.99 31.05 -10.56
N TYR A 138 18.70 30.80 -10.76
CA TYR A 138 18.18 30.35 -12.04
C TYR A 138 17.16 31.31 -12.60
N THR A 139 17.25 31.56 -13.89
CA THR A 139 16.11 32.01 -14.69
C THR A 139 15.23 30.81 -14.96
N TYR A 140 13.96 30.92 -14.58
CA TYR A 140 12.96 29.89 -14.83
C TYR A 140 11.77 30.48 -15.55
N ALA A 141 11.19 29.69 -16.45
CA ALA A 141 9.95 30.03 -17.13
C ALA A 141 8.97 28.87 -17.00
N ILE A 142 7.69 29.19 -16.82
CA ILE A 142 6.60 28.22 -16.83
C ILE A 142 5.63 28.62 -17.93
N GLU A 143 5.38 27.68 -18.83
CA GLU A 143 4.47 27.80 -19.96
C GLU A 143 3.26 26.92 -19.70
N LEU A 144 2.08 27.53 -19.71
CA LEU A 144 0.79 26.86 -19.73
C LEU A 144 0.40 26.61 -21.18
N VAL A 145 0.34 25.33 -21.55
CA VAL A 145 0.15 24.90 -22.93
C VAL A 145 -1.31 24.99 -23.32
N ARG A 146 -1.56 25.62 -24.47
CA ARG A 146 -2.90 25.73 -25.05
C ARG A 146 -3.14 24.60 -26.04
N TYR A 147 -4.32 23.99 -25.99
CA TYR A 147 -4.71 22.91 -26.90
C TYR A 147 -5.42 23.42 -28.17
N SER A 148 -5.94 24.66 -28.15
CA SER A 148 -6.49 25.29 -29.35
C SER A 148 -5.37 25.74 -30.28
N GLY A 149 -5.22 25.04 -31.41
CA GLY A 149 -4.03 25.04 -32.28
C GLY A 149 -3.61 26.36 -32.94
N ASN A 150 -4.32 27.48 -32.73
CA ASN A 150 -4.01 28.76 -33.35
C ASN A 150 -3.51 29.84 -32.38
N ALA A 151 -3.30 29.52 -31.10
CA ALA A 151 -2.91 30.53 -30.13
C ALA A 151 -1.70 30.13 -29.29
N SER A 152 -0.90 31.15 -28.94
CA SER A 152 0.33 30.98 -28.17
C SER A 152 0.05 30.48 -26.75
N ASN A 153 1.00 29.69 -26.22
CA ASN A 153 1.04 29.31 -24.83
C ASN A 153 1.15 30.55 -23.92
N TYR A 154 0.66 30.44 -22.70
CA TYR A 154 0.84 31.49 -21.70
C TYR A 154 2.14 31.23 -20.93
N THR A 155 3.13 32.11 -21.09
CA THR A 155 4.45 31.94 -20.48
C THR A 155 4.75 33.05 -19.49
N VAL A 156 5.22 32.68 -18.30
CA VAL A 156 5.73 33.61 -17.29
C VAL A 156 7.18 33.25 -16.99
N GLN A 157 8.05 34.26 -16.94
CA GLN A 157 9.47 34.12 -16.62
C GLN A 157 9.79 34.86 -15.32
N GLY A 158 10.70 34.30 -14.53
CA GLY A 158 11.27 34.94 -13.36
C GLY A 158 12.69 34.48 -13.09
N THR A 159 13.33 35.12 -12.12
CA THR A 159 14.59 34.66 -11.53
C THR A 159 14.35 34.29 -10.07
N GLY A 160 15.11 33.34 -9.56
CA GLY A 160 15.00 32.91 -8.17
C GLY A 160 16.22 32.11 -7.75
N GLN A 161 16.48 32.11 -6.44
CA GLN A 161 17.50 31.25 -5.84
C GLN A 161 16.92 29.88 -5.58
N PHE A 162 17.50 28.85 -6.19
CA PHE A 162 17.09 27.47 -6.00
C PHE A 162 18.11 26.72 -5.15
N GLN A 163 17.59 26.02 -4.15
CA GLN A 163 18.29 25.05 -3.33
C GLN A 163 17.38 23.82 -3.17
N PRO A 164 17.92 22.59 -3.07
CA PRO A 164 17.11 21.41 -2.80
C PRO A 164 16.19 21.63 -1.58
N GLY A 165 14.89 21.37 -1.76
CA GLY A 165 13.88 21.59 -0.73
C GLY A 165 13.16 22.95 -0.78
N TRP A 166 13.74 23.97 -1.41
CA TRP A 166 13.12 25.29 -1.55
C TRP A 166 12.13 25.33 -2.70
N LYS A 167 11.08 26.16 -2.58
CA LYS A 167 10.04 26.36 -3.61
C LYS A 167 10.09 27.78 -4.17
N ASN A 168 10.12 27.90 -5.50
CA ASN A 168 10.05 29.17 -6.21
C ASN A 168 8.93 29.13 -7.24
N GLY A 169 8.16 30.21 -7.37
CA GLY A 169 7.07 30.29 -8.34
C GLY A 169 6.07 31.39 -8.03
N TRP A 170 4.89 31.26 -8.62
CA TRP A 170 3.87 32.29 -8.62
C TRP A 170 2.65 31.87 -7.79
N LYS A 171 2.32 32.68 -6.78
CA LYS A 171 1.10 32.55 -5.97
C LYS A 171 -0.18 32.89 -6.76
N SER A 172 -0.04 33.66 -7.83
CA SER A 172 -1.13 34.00 -8.75
C SER A 172 -0.61 33.84 -10.17
N PHE A 173 -0.57 32.60 -10.65
CA PHE A 173 -0.01 32.26 -11.96
C PHE A 173 -1.05 32.47 -13.07
N TYR A 174 -2.26 31.94 -12.89
CA TYR A 174 -3.36 32.06 -13.86
C TYR A 174 -4.73 31.97 -13.19
N SER A 175 -5.78 32.51 -13.82
CA SER A 175 -7.15 32.35 -13.31
C SER A 175 -7.73 30.98 -13.72
N VAL A 176 -8.29 30.25 -12.76
CA VAL A 176 -8.90 28.93 -12.98
C VAL A 176 -10.14 29.01 -13.87
N GLU A 177 -10.94 30.08 -13.73
CA GLU A 177 -12.13 30.33 -14.55
C GLU A 177 -11.79 30.46 -16.04
N ASP A 178 -10.61 31.01 -16.32
CA ASP A 178 -10.10 31.24 -17.67
C ASP A 178 -9.47 30.00 -18.33
N LEU A 179 -9.18 28.93 -17.57
CA LEU A 179 -8.51 27.73 -18.10
C LEU A 179 -9.36 27.02 -19.15
N ALA A 180 -10.65 26.84 -18.85
CA ALA A 180 -11.60 26.20 -19.75
C ALA A 180 -11.93 27.10 -20.94
N SER A 181 -12.28 28.36 -20.67
CA SER A 181 -12.74 29.31 -21.70
C SER A 181 -11.66 29.63 -22.74
N LYS A 182 -10.38 29.65 -22.33
CA LYS A 182 -9.25 29.98 -23.21
C LYS A 182 -8.55 28.75 -23.81
N GLY A 183 -9.10 27.54 -23.63
CA GLY A 183 -8.63 26.32 -24.28
C GLY A 183 -7.32 25.75 -23.73
N PHE A 184 -7.07 25.91 -22.42
CA PHE A 184 -5.93 25.32 -21.73
C PHE A 184 -6.24 23.95 -21.11
N LEU A 185 -7.51 23.55 -21.07
CA LEU A 185 -7.94 22.20 -20.71
C LEU A 185 -7.95 21.30 -21.94
N CYS A 186 -7.39 20.09 -21.79
CA CYS A 186 -7.50 19.06 -22.81
C CYS A 186 -8.98 18.66 -22.97
N PRO A 187 -9.58 18.79 -24.16
CA PRO A 187 -11.02 18.52 -24.37
C PRO A 187 -11.47 17.10 -24.01
N ASN A 188 -10.54 16.14 -24.03
CA ASN A 188 -10.84 14.71 -23.91
C ASN A 188 -10.38 14.11 -22.57
N GLU A 189 -9.51 14.79 -21.83
CA GLU A 189 -8.84 14.19 -20.66
C GLU A 189 -8.84 15.09 -19.42
N ASP A 190 -9.51 16.26 -19.43
CA ASP A 190 -9.55 17.21 -18.30
C ASP A 190 -8.16 17.55 -17.70
N LYS A 191 -7.11 17.44 -18.52
CA LYS A 191 -5.71 17.67 -18.13
C LYS A 191 -5.23 19.05 -18.54
N ILE A 192 -4.37 19.63 -17.70
CA ILE A 192 -3.61 20.84 -17.97
C ILE A 192 -2.15 20.44 -18.15
N LYS A 193 -1.48 21.03 -19.14
CA LYS A 193 -0.07 20.77 -19.41
C LYS A 193 0.78 21.99 -19.14
N PHE A 194 1.82 21.80 -18.33
CA PHE A 194 2.88 22.77 -18.10
C PHE A 194 4.17 22.34 -18.77
N ILE A 195 4.89 23.31 -19.32
CA ILE A 195 6.29 23.19 -19.73
C ILE A 195 7.07 24.15 -18.86
N PHE A 196 8.04 23.66 -18.09
CA PHE A 196 8.97 24.54 -17.40
C PHE A 196 10.34 24.49 -18.05
N LYS A 197 11.03 25.63 -18.01
CA LYS A 197 12.40 25.81 -18.50
C LYS A 197 13.22 26.37 -17.35
N LEU A 198 14.37 25.77 -17.08
CA LEU A 198 15.28 26.19 -16.02
C LEU A 198 16.67 26.40 -16.59
N ARG A 199 17.28 27.56 -16.34
CA ARG A 199 18.62 27.91 -16.80
C ARG A 199 19.34 28.74 -15.74
N PRO A 200 20.60 28.42 -15.39
CA PRO A 200 21.42 29.32 -14.57
C PRO A 200 21.51 30.71 -15.18
N THR A 201 21.47 31.77 -14.35
CA THR A 201 21.44 33.15 -14.86
C THR A 201 22.77 33.48 -15.55
N THR A 202 23.89 32.94 -15.05
CA THR A 202 25.23 33.15 -15.59
C THR A 202 25.89 31.89 -16.15
N ILE A 203 26.87 32.09 -17.03
CA ILE A 203 27.75 31.00 -17.52
C ILE A 203 28.58 30.41 -16.37
N PHE A 204 28.96 31.24 -15.38
CA PHE A 204 29.74 30.80 -14.22
C PHE A 204 28.95 29.81 -13.35
N GLU A 205 27.69 30.11 -13.05
CA GLU A 205 26.82 29.18 -12.33
C GLU A 205 26.52 27.94 -13.16
N TYR A 206 26.32 28.08 -14.47
CA TYR A 206 26.17 26.93 -15.35
C TYR A 206 27.38 25.99 -15.30
N ARG A 207 28.59 26.55 -15.31
CA ARG A 207 29.82 25.78 -15.14
C ARG A 207 29.87 25.06 -13.79
N LYS A 208 29.52 25.73 -12.70
CA LYS A 208 29.45 25.11 -11.36
C LYS A 208 28.49 23.92 -11.31
N VAL A 209 27.29 24.09 -11.85
CA VAL A 209 26.28 23.01 -11.92
C VAL A 209 26.79 21.83 -12.73
N LEU A 210 27.42 22.09 -13.87
CA LEU A 210 28.01 21.06 -14.71
C LEU A 210 29.16 20.33 -14.02
N GLU A 211 30.10 21.05 -13.40
CA GLU A 211 31.23 20.44 -12.68
C GLU A 211 30.72 19.56 -11.53
N TRP A 212 29.74 20.02 -10.76
CA TRP A 212 29.10 19.20 -9.73
C TRP A 212 28.46 17.93 -10.31
N HIS A 213 27.72 18.05 -11.41
CA HIS A 213 27.08 16.90 -12.04
C HIS A 213 28.09 15.91 -12.62
N LEU A 214 29.16 16.41 -13.25
CA LEU A 214 30.26 15.59 -13.76
C LEU A 214 30.91 14.80 -12.63
N ASN A 215 31.22 15.44 -11.51
CA ASN A 215 31.80 14.77 -10.34
C ASN A 215 30.87 13.66 -9.82
N GLN A 216 29.55 13.90 -9.73
CA GLN A 216 28.59 12.86 -9.33
C GLN A 216 28.57 11.68 -10.30
N MET A 217 28.61 11.94 -11.60
CA MET A 217 28.63 10.90 -12.62
C MET A 217 29.94 10.10 -12.58
N GLU A 218 31.07 10.75 -12.31
CA GLU A 218 32.37 10.10 -12.12
C GLU A 218 32.40 9.22 -10.86
N ASP A 219 31.85 9.71 -9.75
CA ASP A 219 31.77 8.93 -8.50
C ASP A 219 30.87 7.71 -8.67
N LYS A 220 29.74 7.86 -9.36
CA LYS A 220 28.87 6.74 -9.71
C LYS A 220 29.57 5.75 -10.64
N ARG A 221 30.29 6.24 -11.66
CA ARG A 221 31.07 5.38 -12.56
C ARG A 221 32.12 4.58 -11.79
N LYS A 222 32.88 5.21 -10.89
CA LYS A 222 33.87 4.52 -10.03
C LYS A 222 33.21 3.49 -9.13
N HIS A 223 32.04 3.81 -8.57
CA HIS A 223 31.27 2.88 -7.76
C HIS A 223 30.83 1.65 -8.56
N ASP A 224 30.30 1.86 -9.76
CA ASP A 224 29.85 0.80 -10.66
C ASP A 224 31.05 -0.05 -11.15
N GLU A 225 32.20 0.58 -11.46
CA GLU A 225 33.44 -0.12 -11.80
C GLU A 225 33.92 -1.03 -10.66
N HIS A 226 33.88 -0.55 -9.42
CA HIS A 226 34.20 -1.38 -8.25
C HIS A 226 33.20 -2.52 -8.04
N ALA A 227 31.92 -2.30 -8.34
CA ALA A 227 30.90 -3.34 -8.25
C ALA A 227 31.11 -4.43 -9.33
N ILE A 228 31.43 -4.03 -10.56
CA ILE A 228 31.75 -4.95 -11.66
C ILE A 228 32.98 -5.79 -11.30
N ALA A 229 34.08 -5.17 -10.85
CA ALA A 229 35.29 -5.89 -10.47
C ALA A 229 35.04 -6.94 -9.37
N ARG A 230 34.17 -6.62 -8.40
CA ARG A 230 33.77 -7.55 -7.34
C ARG A 230 32.99 -8.74 -7.90
N LEU A 231 32.01 -8.48 -8.77
CA LEU A 231 31.21 -9.53 -9.40
C LEU A 231 32.05 -10.42 -10.33
N GLU A 232 33.02 -9.85 -11.03
CA GLU A 232 33.97 -10.62 -11.85
C GLU A 232 34.84 -11.54 -11.01
N GLN A 233 35.32 -11.07 -9.85
CA GLN A 233 36.07 -11.90 -8.92
C GLN A 233 35.21 -13.04 -8.35
N GLU A 234 33.96 -12.75 -8.00
CA GLU A 234 33.01 -13.76 -7.52
C GLU A 234 32.70 -14.81 -8.59
N LYS A 235 32.39 -14.36 -9.81
CA LYS A 235 32.19 -15.23 -10.98
C LYS A 235 33.39 -16.17 -11.19
N LYS A 236 34.62 -15.63 -11.11
CA LYS A 236 35.85 -16.43 -11.27
C LYS A 236 36.01 -17.49 -10.18
N CYS A 237 35.65 -17.19 -8.93
CA CYS A 237 35.64 -18.17 -7.84
C CYS A 237 34.60 -19.26 -8.08
N LEU A 238 33.39 -18.88 -8.47
CA LEU A 238 32.31 -19.84 -8.78
C LEU A 238 32.67 -20.74 -9.96
N GLU A 239 33.30 -20.22 -11.01
CA GLU A 239 33.77 -21.00 -12.15
C GLU A 239 34.82 -22.05 -11.75
N ARG A 240 35.74 -21.70 -10.85
CA ARG A 240 36.71 -22.65 -10.28
C ARG A 240 36.00 -23.75 -9.51
N THR A 241 35.10 -23.39 -8.60
CA THR A 241 34.32 -24.38 -7.81
C THR A 241 33.48 -25.28 -8.73
N ALA A 242 32.85 -24.72 -9.76
CA ALA A 242 32.08 -25.49 -10.73
C ALA A 242 32.97 -26.45 -11.53
N SER A 243 34.18 -26.03 -11.91
CA SER A 243 35.17 -26.89 -12.57
C SER A 243 35.61 -28.04 -11.65
N GLU A 244 35.89 -27.76 -10.38
CA GLU A 244 36.23 -28.78 -9.39
C GLU A 244 35.09 -29.78 -9.20
N GLN A 245 33.86 -29.30 -9.08
CA GLN A 245 32.68 -30.16 -8.96
C GLN A 245 32.48 -31.04 -10.20
N ARG A 246 32.63 -30.48 -11.42
CA ARG A 246 32.59 -31.27 -12.66
C ARG A 246 33.60 -32.42 -12.64
N SER A 247 34.84 -32.15 -12.23
CA SER A 247 35.88 -33.19 -12.14
C SER A 247 35.55 -34.29 -11.09
N LYS A 248 34.83 -33.94 -10.01
CA LYS A 248 34.37 -34.90 -9.00
C LYS A 248 33.23 -35.76 -9.54
N ILE A 249 32.27 -35.14 -10.24
CA ILE A 249 31.14 -35.84 -10.89
C ILE A 249 31.68 -36.85 -11.91
N GLU A 250 32.62 -36.45 -12.76
CA GLU A 250 33.21 -37.34 -13.78
C GLU A 250 33.93 -38.56 -13.15
N LYS A 251 34.57 -38.40 -11.99
CA LYS A 251 35.16 -39.51 -11.24
C LYS A 251 34.11 -40.45 -10.65
N ILE A 252 32.98 -39.91 -10.21
CA ILE A 252 31.86 -40.70 -9.68
C ILE A 252 31.22 -41.50 -10.82
N GLU A 253 30.92 -40.86 -11.96
CA GLU A 253 30.33 -41.52 -13.13
C GLU A 253 31.19 -42.67 -13.67
N ARG A 254 32.52 -42.51 -13.66
CA ARG A 254 33.45 -43.62 -13.99
C ARG A 254 33.33 -44.79 -13.02
N ARG A 255 33.37 -44.53 -11.71
CA ARG A 255 33.19 -45.56 -10.67
C ARG A 255 31.83 -46.25 -10.75
N GLU A 256 30.77 -45.50 -11.04
CA GLU A 256 29.45 -46.08 -11.24
C GLU A 256 29.41 -47.03 -12.45
N SER A 257 30.10 -46.68 -13.53
CA SER A 257 30.21 -47.53 -14.72
C SER A 257 30.98 -48.82 -14.42
N GLU A 258 32.12 -48.73 -13.73
CA GLU A 258 32.92 -49.88 -13.26
C GLU A 258 32.10 -50.81 -12.33
N LEU A 259 31.33 -50.22 -11.42
CA LEU A 259 30.45 -50.97 -10.51
C LEU A 259 29.31 -51.67 -11.26
N LYS A 260 28.69 -51.01 -12.25
CA LYS A 260 27.66 -51.60 -13.10
C LYS A 260 28.19 -52.81 -13.89
N GLU A 261 29.38 -52.69 -14.46
CA GLU A 261 30.04 -53.80 -15.15
C GLU A 261 30.35 -54.96 -14.19
N SER A 262 30.90 -54.66 -13.01
CA SER A 262 31.18 -55.66 -11.97
C SER A 262 29.92 -56.39 -11.52
N LEU A 263 28.81 -55.66 -11.31
CA LEU A 263 27.50 -56.23 -10.98
C LEU A 263 26.94 -57.10 -12.11
N ALA A 264 27.13 -56.71 -13.37
CA ALA A 264 26.73 -57.51 -14.52
C ALA A 264 27.52 -58.82 -14.60
N SER A 265 28.83 -58.79 -14.33
CA SER A 265 29.66 -60.00 -14.24
C SER A 265 29.17 -60.92 -13.12
N GLN A 266 28.97 -60.39 -11.91
CA GLN A 266 28.46 -61.17 -10.78
C GLN A 266 27.10 -61.82 -11.05
N ARG A 267 26.21 -61.14 -11.81
CA ARG A 267 24.93 -61.73 -12.22
C ARG A 267 25.12 -62.93 -13.14
N LYS A 268 26.00 -62.82 -14.15
CA LYS A 268 26.34 -63.95 -15.04
C LYS A 268 26.92 -65.11 -14.26
N ASP A 269 27.84 -64.84 -13.33
CA ASP A 269 28.45 -65.87 -12.49
C ASP A 269 27.39 -66.58 -11.62
N ARG A 270 26.44 -65.82 -11.04
CA ARG A 270 25.32 -66.40 -10.29
C ARG A 270 24.41 -67.28 -11.14
N GLU A 271 24.12 -66.89 -12.38
CA GLU A 271 23.32 -67.70 -13.31
C GLU A 271 24.02 -69.02 -13.66
N ILE A 272 25.33 -68.98 -13.90
CA ILE A 272 26.15 -70.18 -14.14
C ILE A 272 26.12 -71.11 -12.93
N ILE A 273 26.35 -70.57 -11.72
CA ILE A 273 26.32 -71.35 -10.47
C ILE A 273 24.93 -71.96 -10.24
N ALA A 274 23.86 -71.22 -10.52
CA ALA A 274 22.49 -71.71 -10.41
C ALA A 274 22.22 -72.87 -11.39
N GLY A 275 22.70 -72.77 -12.64
CA GLY A 275 22.65 -73.84 -13.64
C GLY A 275 23.38 -75.10 -13.19
N GLN A 276 24.65 -74.96 -12.78
CA GLN A 276 25.46 -76.07 -12.26
C GLN A 276 24.83 -76.72 -11.02
N SER A 277 24.22 -75.95 -10.14
CA SER A 277 23.49 -76.46 -8.96
C SER A 277 22.29 -77.33 -9.37
N CYS A 278 21.56 -76.94 -10.42
CA CYS A 278 20.44 -77.70 -10.96
C CYS A 278 20.91 -79.04 -11.55
N GLU A 279 21.96 -79.02 -12.35
CA GLU A 279 22.60 -80.22 -12.93
C GLU A 279 23.09 -81.17 -11.82
N LEU A 280 23.77 -80.65 -10.81
CA LEU A 280 24.25 -81.45 -9.68
C LEU A 280 23.11 -82.11 -8.91
N LYS A 281 21.98 -81.40 -8.74
CA LYS A 281 20.76 -81.98 -8.12
C LYS A 281 20.17 -83.09 -9.00
N ALA A 282 20.18 -82.94 -10.32
CA ALA A 282 19.72 -83.99 -11.25
C ALA A 282 20.60 -85.24 -11.17
N VAL A 283 21.93 -85.08 -11.24
CA VAL A 283 22.90 -86.18 -11.10
C VAL A 283 22.76 -86.89 -9.75
N LYS A 284 22.56 -86.14 -8.66
CA LYS A 284 22.29 -86.74 -7.34
C LYS A 284 21.04 -87.62 -7.33
N ARG A 285 19.93 -87.17 -7.96
CA ARG A 285 18.69 -87.96 -8.08
C ARG A 285 18.90 -89.23 -8.91
N GLU A 286 19.64 -89.14 -10.01
CA GLU A 286 19.99 -90.32 -10.82
C GLU A 286 20.86 -91.30 -10.05
N ASN A 287 21.87 -90.81 -9.33
CA ASN A 287 22.76 -91.63 -8.52
C ASN A 287 21.97 -92.32 -7.39
N GLU A 288 21.04 -91.63 -6.72
CA GLU A 288 20.12 -92.26 -5.78
C GLU A 288 19.25 -93.34 -6.43
N SER A 289 18.74 -93.09 -7.64
CA SER A 289 17.98 -94.09 -8.41
C SER A 289 18.82 -95.32 -8.72
N LEU A 290 20.06 -95.14 -9.17
CA LEU A 290 21.01 -96.22 -9.44
C LEU A 290 21.37 -97.00 -8.17
N LYS A 291 21.61 -96.32 -7.03
CA LYS A 291 21.82 -96.97 -5.73
C LYS A 291 20.63 -97.84 -5.33
N ARG A 292 19.39 -97.37 -5.53
CA ARG A 292 18.18 -98.18 -5.29
C ARG A 292 18.15 -99.42 -6.20
N LYS A 293 18.46 -99.27 -7.50
CA LYS A 293 18.54 -100.40 -8.44
C LYS A 293 19.60 -101.41 -8.03
N LEU A 294 20.80 -100.97 -7.67
CA LEU A 294 21.89 -101.84 -7.19
C LEU A 294 21.52 -102.57 -5.89
N SER A 295 20.87 -101.90 -4.94
CA SER A 295 20.35 -102.52 -3.73
C SER A 295 19.32 -103.61 -4.04
N ASN A 296 18.41 -103.36 -4.98
CA ASN A 296 17.45 -104.36 -5.44
C ASN A 296 18.12 -105.57 -6.12
N ILE A 297 19.15 -105.34 -6.95
CA ILE A 297 19.92 -106.41 -7.59
C ILE A 297 20.68 -107.23 -6.53
N ALA A 298 21.35 -106.58 -5.57
CA ALA A 298 22.02 -107.26 -4.47
C ALA A 298 21.04 -108.09 -3.61
N ALA A 299 19.82 -107.58 -3.40
CA ALA A 299 18.74 -108.31 -2.74
C ALA A 299 18.22 -109.49 -3.58
N ALA A 300 18.25 -109.40 -4.91
CA ALA A 300 17.91 -110.50 -5.82
C ALA A 300 19.02 -111.58 -5.84
N GLN A 301 20.29 -111.18 -5.84
CA GLN A 301 21.42 -112.11 -5.74
C GLN A 301 21.46 -112.87 -4.41
N LYS A 302 21.06 -112.24 -3.29
CA LYS A 302 20.86 -112.96 -2.02
C LYS A 302 19.73 -114.00 -2.06
N ARG A 303 18.77 -113.89 -2.99
CA ARG A 303 17.72 -114.90 -3.23
C ARG A 303 18.17 -116.00 -4.19
N HIS A 304 19.22 -115.78 -4.97
CA HIS A 304 19.91 -116.80 -5.76
C HIS A 304 21.16 -117.30 -5.03
N ARG A 305 20.95 -118.12 -4.00
CA ARG A 305 21.96 -119.04 -3.50
C ARG A 305 21.85 -120.33 -4.33
N PRO A 306 22.87 -120.75 -5.11
CA PRO A 306 22.87 -122.07 -5.70
C PRO A 306 23.21 -123.07 -4.58
N GLU A 307 22.18 -123.73 -4.06
CA GLU A 307 22.31 -125.07 -3.50
C GLU A 307 22.67 -126.00 -4.66
N ASP A 308 23.96 -126.25 -4.88
CA ASP A 308 24.51 -127.49 -5.43
C ASP A 308 25.94 -127.26 -5.92
N ARG A 309 26.89 -127.79 -5.14
CA ARG A 309 28.19 -128.30 -5.59
C ARG A 309 28.92 -128.89 -4.38
N ARG A 310 28.41 -130.00 -3.85
CA ARG A 310 29.08 -130.82 -2.82
C ARG A 310 29.73 -132.10 -3.35
N ASP A 311 29.57 -132.45 -4.63
CA ASP A 311 29.94 -133.78 -5.13
C ASP A 311 31.14 -133.84 -6.09
N GLU A 312 31.86 -132.74 -6.35
CA GLU A 312 32.90 -132.73 -7.39
C GLU A 312 34.35 -132.67 -6.88
N ALA A 313 34.56 -132.53 -5.56
CA ALA A 313 35.91 -132.41 -4.96
C ALA A 313 36.55 -133.74 -4.52
N GLN A 314 35.86 -134.89 -4.66
CA GLN A 314 36.40 -136.21 -4.27
C GLN A 314 36.95 -137.04 -5.45
N ARG A 315 36.83 -136.57 -6.70
CA ARG A 315 37.32 -137.31 -7.88
C ARG A 315 38.72 -136.92 -8.38
N TYR A 316 39.31 -135.82 -7.91
CA TYR A 316 40.63 -135.37 -8.37
C TYR A 316 41.84 -135.85 -7.55
N LYS A 317 41.63 -136.70 -6.53
CA LYS A 317 42.73 -137.30 -5.73
C LYS A 317 43.20 -138.68 -6.21
N LYS A 318 42.80 -139.11 -7.40
CA LYS A 318 43.06 -140.47 -7.92
C LYS A 318 43.39 -140.49 -9.42
N ALA A 319 44.27 -139.57 -9.85
CA ALA A 319 44.86 -139.61 -11.19
C ALA A 319 46.10 -138.69 -11.22
N HIS A 320 47.15 -139.07 -10.48
CA HIS A 320 48.55 -138.71 -10.73
C HIS A 320 49.41 -139.57 -9.78
N ASP A 321 49.47 -140.85 -10.13
CA ASP A 321 50.64 -141.74 -9.97
C ASP A 321 50.97 -142.24 -11.38
#